data_AF-A0A653SIM6-F1
#
_entry.id   AF-A0A653SIM6-F1
#
_cell.length_a   1.000
_cell.length_b   1.000
_cell.length_c   1.000
_cell.angle_alpha   90.00
_cell.angle_beta   90.00
_cell.angle_gamma   90.00
#
_symmetry.space_group_name_H-M   'P 1'
#
loop_
_entity.id
_entity.type
_entity.pdbx_description
1 polymer ?
#
loop_
_entity_poly.entity_id
_entity_poly.type
_entity_poly.pdbx_seq_one_letter_code
_entity_poly.pdbx_strand_id
1 'polypeptide(L)'
;MQSFLRKNKLIDSLSLSLPSNKAKFIEKFKENVEPSDLSFTPFEALSNSPYIYKGNILENIFTIQKKKKLFAAKQTHPIATGKIIENINGITVTMEINGISPIMKFFYGFLIFFYSIFILAILSISFIDSLFSLIAFPFIIIHATLMFTIPFFMIKSSVKNFKLEIEREFYFWIK
;
A
#
# COMPACT_ATOMS: atom_id res chain seq x y z
N MET A 1 -11.56 13.47 -0.08
CA MET A 1 -10.67 12.45 0.55
C MET A 1 -9.66 11.84 -0.44
N GLN A 2 -10.09 11.30 -1.59
CA GLN A 2 -9.14 10.74 -2.58
C GLN A 2 -8.12 11.79 -3.10
N SER A 3 -8.54 13.03 -3.32
CA SER A 3 -7.66 14.13 -3.74
C SER A 3 -6.47 14.34 -2.79
N PHE A 4 -6.69 14.22 -1.48
CA PHE A 4 -5.61 14.29 -0.49
C PHE A 4 -4.63 13.13 -0.62
N LEU A 5 -5.14 11.89 -0.74
CA LEU A 5 -4.29 10.70 -0.89
C LEU A 5 -3.45 10.76 -2.17
N ARG A 6 -4.03 11.23 -3.27
CA ARG A 6 -3.32 11.45 -4.54
C ARG A 6 -2.28 12.56 -4.44
N LYS A 7 -2.67 13.72 -3.89
CA LYS A 7 -1.75 14.86 -3.68
C LYS A 7 -0.52 14.46 -2.86
N ASN A 8 -0.71 13.58 -1.88
CA ASN A 8 0.37 13.11 -1.01
C ASN A 8 1.10 11.84 -1.52
N LYS A 9 0.74 11.33 -2.71
CA LYS A 9 1.33 10.12 -3.31
C LYS A 9 1.18 8.86 -2.46
N LEU A 10 0.07 8.77 -1.72
CA LEU A 10 -0.37 7.54 -1.04
C LEU A 10 -1.24 6.68 -1.98
N ILE A 11 -1.84 7.33 -2.98
CA ILE A 11 -2.39 6.73 -4.18
C ILE A 11 -1.68 7.39 -5.35
N ASP A 12 -1.13 6.61 -6.27
CA ASP A 12 -0.46 7.12 -7.47
C ASP A 12 -0.97 6.37 -8.70
N SER A 13 -0.83 6.96 -9.88
CA SER A 13 -1.15 6.31 -11.15
C SER A 13 0.10 6.05 -11.97
N LEU A 14 0.03 5.02 -12.79
CA LEU A 14 1.06 4.65 -13.76
C LEU A 14 0.39 4.33 -15.09
N SER A 15 0.96 4.81 -16.18
CA SER A 15 0.54 4.45 -17.53
C SER A 15 1.77 4.03 -18.32
N LEU A 16 1.72 2.83 -18.88
CA LEU A 16 2.80 2.21 -19.63
C LEU A 16 2.28 1.88 -21.04
N SER A 17 3.09 2.13 -22.06
CA SER A 17 2.83 1.64 -23.40
C SER A 17 3.80 0.50 -23.69
N LEU A 18 3.26 -0.69 -23.99
CA LEU A 18 4.02 -1.92 -24.13
C LEU A 18 3.84 -2.45 -25.56
N PRO A 19 4.94 -2.80 -26.27
CA PRO A 19 4.89 -3.32 -27.64
C PRO A 19 4.50 -4.81 -27.65
N SER A 20 3.29 -5.11 -27.18
CA SER A 20 2.71 -6.44 -27.11
C SER A 20 1.24 -6.38 -27.45
N ASN A 21 0.67 -7.52 -27.86
CA ASN A 21 -0.77 -7.68 -27.90
C ASN A 21 -1.32 -8.04 -26.51
N LYS A 22 -2.64 -7.88 -26.35
CA LYS A 22 -3.33 -8.15 -25.08
C LYS A 22 -3.21 -9.62 -24.66
N ALA A 23 -3.33 -10.57 -25.59
CA ALA A 23 -3.29 -11.99 -25.29
C ALA A 23 -1.94 -12.43 -24.66
N LYS A 24 -0.83 -12.02 -25.26
CA LYS A 24 0.53 -12.28 -24.77
C LYS A 24 0.76 -11.66 -23.39
N PHE A 25 0.23 -10.46 -23.14
CA PHE A 25 0.32 -9.87 -21.81
C PHE A 25 -0.44 -10.67 -20.76
N ILE A 26 -1.67 -11.10 -21.06
CA ILE A 26 -2.48 -11.91 -20.14
C ILE A 26 -1.79 -13.23 -19.82
N GLU A 27 -1.23 -13.89 -20.82
CA GLU A 27 -0.45 -15.12 -20.67
C GLU A 27 0.76 -14.89 -19.75
N LYS A 28 1.59 -13.89 -20.06
CA LYS A 28 2.77 -13.57 -19.25
C LYS A 28 2.43 -13.12 -17.83
N PHE A 29 1.31 -12.43 -17.65
CA PHE A 29 0.80 -12.09 -16.33
C PHE A 29 0.48 -13.35 -15.52
N LYS A 30 -0.25 -14.31 -16.10
CA LYS A 30 -0.61 -15.57 -15.43
C LYS A 30 0.61 -16.47 -15.13
N GLU A 31 1.65 -16.41 -15.95
CA GLU A 31 2.92 -17.13 -15.70
C GLU A 31 3.73 -16.55 -14.53
N ASN A 32 3.60 -15.25 -14.23
CA ASN A 32 4.43 -14.56 -13.24
C ASN A 32 3.68 -14.16 -11.96
N VAL A 33 2.35 -14.31 -11.94
CA VAL A 33 1.48 -13.88 -10.85
C VAL A 33 0.66 -15.06 -10.34
N GLU A 34 0.75 -15.32 -9.05
CA GLU A 34 -0.09 -16.33 -8.40
C GLU A 34 -1.55 -15.87 -8.33
N PRO A 35 -2.52 -16.67 -8.80
CA PRO A 35 -3.93 -16.34 -8.71
C PRO A 35 -4.38 -16.07 -7.27
N SER A 36 -4.96 -14.89 -7.02
CA SER A 36 -5.45 -14.49 -5.70
C SER A 36 -6.48 -13.37 -5.79
N ASP A 37 -7.52 -13.44 -4.96
CA ASP A 37 -8.52 -12.38 -4.79
C ASP A 37 -8.03 -11.23 -3.89
N LEU A 38 -6.75 -11.25 -3.49
CA LEU A 38 -6.09 -10.25 -2.63
C LEU A 38 -6.73 -10.09 -1.24
N SER A 39 -7.52 -11.08 -0.81
CA SER A 39 -8.09 -11.14 0.53
C SER A 39 -7.02 -11.33 1.60
N PHE A 40 -7.35 -10.94 2.83
CA PHE A 40 -6.45 -11.16 3.97
C PHE A 40 -6.29 -12.66 4.21
N THR A 41 -5.10 -13.17 3.94
CA THR A 41 -4.71 -14.55 4.22
C THR A 41 -3.75 -14.56 5.40
N PRO A 42 -4.15 -15.11 6.57
CA PRO A 42 -3.24 -15.28 7.69
C PRO A 42 -2.12 -16.23 7.28
N PHE A 43 -0.91 -16.01 7.79
CA PHE A 43 0.27 -16.85 7.53
C PHE A 43 0.73 -16.93 6.07
N GLU A 44 0.31 -16.01 5.19
CA GLU A 44 0.79 -15.93 3.80
C GLU A 44 2.33 -15.94 3.70
N ALA A 45 3.01 -15.31 4.66
CA ALA A 45 4.47 -15.26 4.71
C ALA A 45 5.14 -16.63 4.91
N LEU A 46 4.41 -17.64 5.38
CA LEU A 46 4.88 -19.02 5.57
C LEU A 46 4.67 -19.90 4.33
N SER A 47 3.97 -19.39 3.31
CA SER A 47 3.76 -20.12 2.05
C SER A 47 5.05 -20.15 1.21
N ASN A 48 5.50 -21.35 0.83
CA ASN A 48 6.73 -21.56 0.05
C ASN A 48 6.51 -21.44 -1.48
N SER A 49 5.65 -20.52 -1.89
CA SER A 49 5.29 -20.36 -3.30
C SER A 49 6.38 -19.57 -4.06
N PRO A 50 6.76 -20.00 -5.28
CA PRO A 50 7.86 -19.40 -6.04
C PRO A 50 7.51 -18.00 -6.60
N TYR A 51 6.22 -17.66 -6.63
CA TYR A 51 5.74 -16.39 -7.19
C TYR A 51 6.09 -15.20 -6.29
N ILE A 52 6.52 -14.10 -6.90
CA ILE A 52 6.79 -12.83 -6.20
C ILE A 52 5.51 -12.02 -6.02
N TYR A 53 4.59 -12.14 -6.98
CA TYR A 53 3.35 -11.40 -7.05
C TYR A 53 2.15 -12.33 -6.88
N LYS A 54 1.07 -11.75 -6.38
CA LYS A 54 -0.25 -12.36 -6.36
C LYS A 54 -1.28 -11.39 -6.93
N GLY A 55 -2.35 -11.91 -7.50
CA GLY A 55 -3.35 -11.07 -8.14
C GLY A 55 -4.26 -11.86 -9.06
N ASN A 56 -5.09 -11.13 -9.80
CA ASN A 56 -6.01 -11.72 -10.75
C ASN A 56 -6.12 -10.85 -12.00
N ILE A 57 -6.43 -11.45 -13.14
CA ILE A 57 -6.69 -10.77 -14.39
C ILE A 57 -7.99 -11.30 -15.01
N LEU A 58 -8.96 -10.40 -15.18
CA LEU A 58 -10.25 -10.67 -15.78
C LEU A 58 -10.42 -9.76 -17.00
N GLU A 59 -10.35 -10.37 -18.19
CA GLU A 59 -10.45 -9.71 -19.49
C GLU A 59 -9.45 -8.55 -19.69
N ASN A 60 -9.83 -7.34 -19.30
CA ASN A 60 -9.05 -6.11 -19.42
C ASN A 60 -8.61 -5.56 -18.07
N ILE A 61 -9.16 -6.06 -16.96
CA ILE A 61 -8.94 -5.54 -15.62
C ILE A 61 -8.05 -6.50 -14.87
N PHE A 62 -7.03 -6.00 -14.19
CA PHE A 62 -6.21 -6.82 -13.32
C PHE A 62 -5.96 -6.15 -11.98
N THR A 63 -5.67 -6.98 -10.99
CA THR A 63 -5.19 -6.57 -9.69
C THR A 63 -3.88 -7.27 -9.41
N ILE A 64 -2.92 -6.58 -8.81
CA ILE A 64 -1.61 -7.15 -8.48
C ILE A 64 -1.09 -6.56 -7.17
N GLN A 65 -0.51 -7.43 -6.34
CA GLN A 65 0.12 -7.09 -5.08
C GLN A 65 1.38 -7.93 -4.92
N LYS A 66 2.41 -7.35 -4.30
CA LYS A 66 3.61 -8.09 -3.90
C LYS A 66 3.31 -8.97 -2.69
N LYS A 67 3.67 -10.26 -2.77
CA LYS A 67 3.45 -11.21 -1.67
C LYS A 67 4.22 -10.82 -0.42
N LYS A 68 3.67 -11.18 0.74
CA LYS A 68 4.34 -11.00 2.03
C LYS A 68 5.46 -12.03 2.16
N LYS A 69 6.67 -11.58 2.51
CA LYS A 69 7.78 -12.47 2.88
C LYS A 69 8.10 -12.27 4.35
N LEU A 70 8.44 -13.36 5.05
CA LEU A 70 8.98 -13.27 6.41
C LEU A 70 10.21 -12.34 6.42
N PHE A 71 10.35 -11.55 7.47
CA PHE A 71 11.44 -10.57 7.66
C PHE A 71 11.48 -9.40 6.67
N ALA A 72 10.50 -9.24 5.77
CA ALA A 72 10.32 -8.03 4.98
C ALA A 72 9.65 -6.91 5.82
N ALA A 73 10.31 -6.49 6.91
CA ALA A 73 9.76 -5.56 7.91
C ALA A 73 9.47 -4.13 7.38
N LYS A 74 9.88 -3.81 6.15
CA LYS A 74 9.89 -2.43 5.63
C LYS A 74 8.79 -2.10 4.62
N GLN A 75 7.89 -3.03 4.30
CA GLN A 75 6.99 -2.83 3.16
C GLN A 75 5.54 -2.92 3.62
N THR A 76 4.85 -1.79 3.51
CA THR A 76 3.41 -1.86 3.27
C THR A 76 3.21 -2.53 1.91
N HIS A 77 2.07 -3.17 1.68
CA HIS A 77 1.81 -3.91 0.45
C HIS A 77 0.77 -3.17 -0.39
N PRO A 78 1.17 -2.18 -1.22
CA PRO A 78 0.27 -1.52 -2.14
C PRO A 78 -0.43 -2.53 -3.05
N ILE A 79 -1.67 -2.22 -3.39
CA ILE A 79 -2.44 -2.96 -4.40
C ILE A 79 -2.51 -2.08 -5.64
N ALA A 80 -2.07 -2.61 -6.78
CA ALA A 80 -2.32 -1.98 -8.07
C ALA A 80 -3.57 -2.58 -8.71
N THR A 81 -4.48 -1.73 -9.15
CA THR A 81 -5.62 -2.10 -9.99
C THR A 81 -5.43 -1.44 -11.34
N GLY A 82 -5.37 -2.23 -12.39
CA GLY A 82 -5.09 -1.77 -13.74
C GLY A 82 -6.11 -2.18 -14.78
N LYS A 83 -6.05 -1.47 -15.91
CA LYS A 83 -6.80 -1.72 -17.13
C LYS A 83 -5.87 -1.77 -18.32
N ILE A 84 -6.13 -2.73 -19.21
CA ILE A 84 -5.43 -2.92 -20.47
C ILE A 84 -6.29 -2.34 -21.58
N ILE A 85 -5.69 -1.45 -22.39
CA ILE A 85 -6.32 -0.85 -23.56
C ILE A 85 -5.48 -1.25 -24.78
N GLU A 86 -6.10 -1.90 -25.76
CA GLU A 86 -5.41 -2.30 -26.98
C GLU A 86 -5.42 -1.16 -28.01
N ASN A 87 -4.27 -0.89 -28.60
CA ASN A 87 -4.03 0.15 -29.58
C ASN A 87 -3.37 -0.46 -30.82
N ILE A 88 -3.30 0.31 -31.91
CA ILE A 88 -2.74 -0.14 -33.20
C ILE A 88 -1.27 -0.63 -33.04
N ASN A 89 -0.51 -0.03 -32.14
CA ASN A 89 0.92 -0.28 -31.97
C ASN A 89 1.28 -1.14 -30.73
N GLY A 90 0.28 -1.73 -30.06
CA GLY A 90 0.49 -2.52 -28.84
C GLY A 90 -0.58 -2.29 -27.79
N ILE A 91 -0.24 -2.40 -26.50
CA ILE A 91 -1.17 -2.16 -25.40
C ILE A 91 -0.74 -0.97 -24.55
N THR A 92 -1.72 -0.23 -24.06
CA THR A 92 -1.55 0.74 -22.97
C THR A 92 -2.11 0.15 -21.69
N VAL A 93 -1.23 -0.03 -20.71
CA VAL A 93 -1.59 -0.47 -19.37
C VAL A 93 -1.69 0.76 -18.47
N THR A 94 -2.87 1.01 -17.95
CA THR A 94 -3.12 2.06 -16.95
C THR A 94 -3.37 1.41 -15.62
N MET A 95 -2.79 1.92 -14.55
CA MET A 95 -3.05 1.39 -13.21
C MET A 95 -3.06 2.47 -12.14
N GLU A 96 -3.82 2.19 -11.10
CA GLU A 96 -3.84 2.92 -9.85
C GLU A 96 -3.21 2.07 -8.76
N ILE A 97 -2.19 2.62 -8.10
CA ILE A 97 -1.47 1.99 -7.01
C ILE A 97 -1.99 2.61 -5.71
N ASN A 98 -2.63 1.80 -4.88
CA ASN A 98 -3.16 2.22 -3.59
C ASN A 98 -2.34 1.62 -2.44
N GLY A 99 -1.64 2.47 -1.69
CA GLY A 99 -0.88 2.06 -0.51
C GLY A 99 -1.72 1.93 0.78
N ILE A 100 -2.97 2.39 0.78
CA ILE A 100 -3.85 2.39 1.95
C ILE A 100 -4.56 1.04 2.07
N SER A 101 -3.96 0.13 2.83
CA SER A 101 -4.56 -1.15 3.17
C SER A 101 -5.64 -1.03 4.26
N PRO A 102 -6.57 -1.99 4.36
CA PRO A 102 -7.57 -2.01 5.44
C PRO A 102 -6.95 -1.97 6.85
N ILE A 103 -5.83 -2.67 7.05
CA ILE A 103 -5.10 -2.66 8.33
C ILE A 103 -4.55 -1.27 8.67
N MET A 104 -4.12 -0.49 7.68
CA MET A 104 -3.65 0.89 7.90
C MET A 104 -4.80 1.83 8.28
N LYS A 105 -5.99 1.65 7.67
CA LYS A 105 -7.18 2.40 8.08
C LYS A 105 -7.56 2.11 9.53
N PHE A 106 -7.55 0.82 9.91
CA PHE A 106 -7.78 0.40 11.28
C PHE A 106 -6.72 1.00 12.24
N PHE A 107 -5.44 0.93 11.87
CA PHE A 107 -4.34 1.49 12.67
C PHE A 107 -4.51 2.99 12.93
N TYR A 108 -4.80 3.81 11.92
CA TYR A 108 -5.04 5.24 12.13
C TYR A 108 -6.31 5.53 12.95
N GLY A 109 -7.38 4.75 12.75
CA GLY A 109 -8.59 4.83 13.59
C GLY A 109 -8.28 4.51 15.05
N PHE A 110 -7.50 3.45 15.29
CA PHE A 110 -7.04 3.07 16.62
C PHE A 110 -6.15 4.14 17.26
N LEU A 111 -5.21 4.76 16.51
CA LEU A 111 -4.39 5.85 17.02
C LEU A 111 -5.25 7.03 17.49
N ILE A 112 -6.24 7.45 16.70
CA ILE A 112 -7.14 8.56 17.08
C ILE A 112 -7.88 8.23 18.37
N PHE A 113 -8.44 7.02 18.47
CA PHE A 113 -9.13 6.55 19.68
C PHE A 113 -8.19 6.52 20.89
N PHE A 114 -7.00 5.94 20.74
CA PHE A 114 -6.00 5.80 21.79
C PHE A 114 -5.54 7.18 22.31
N TYR A 115 -5.16 8.11 21.42
CA TYR A 115 -4.72 9.44 21.84
C TYR A 115 -5.85 10.27 22.45
N SER A 116 -7.10 10.07 22.04
CA SER A 116 -8.25 10.74 22.66
C SER A 116 -8.37 10.34 24.14
N ILE A 117 -8.20 9.06 24.48
CA ILE A 117 -8.21 8.58 25.87
C ILE A 117 -7.04 9.19 26.65
N PHE A 118 -5.83 9.19 26.08
CA PHE A 118 -4.64 9.75 26.74
C PHE A 118 -4.78 11.24 27.03
N ILE A 119 -5.30 12.02 26.07
CA ILE A 119 -5.53 13.45 26.26
C ILE A 119 -6.53 13.68 27.40
N LEU A 120 -7.66 12.96 27.42
CA LEU A 120 -8.65 13.05 28.50
C LEU A 120 -8.08 12.67 29.87
N ALA A 121 -7.20 11.66 29.92
CA ALA A 121 -6.52 11.25 31.14
C ALA A 121 -5.57 12.35 31.66
N ILE A 122 -4.74 12.95 30.79
CA ILE A 122 -3.84 14.05 31.17
C ILE A 122 -4.65 15.26 31.66
N LEU A 123 -5.73 15.61 30.97
CA LEU A 123 -6.60 16.73 31.36
C LEU A 123 -7.20 16.48 32.75
N SER A 124 -7.64 15.25 33.04
CA SER A 124 -8.13 14.88 34.37
C SER A 124 -7.05 14.98 35.45
N ILE A 125 -5.83 14.50 35.16
CA ILE A 125 -4.69 14.55 36.11
C ILE A 125 -4.20 15.99 36.33
N SER A 126 -4.37 16.88 35.34
CA SER A 126 -3.93 18.29 35.45
C SER A 126 -4.61 19.05 36.59
N PHE A 127 -5.80 18.60 37.03
CA PHE A 127 -6.49 19.15 38.20
C PHE A 127 -5.86 18.73 39.54
N ILE A 128 -5.03 17.67 39.54
CA ILE A 128 -4.42 17.06 40.73
C ILE A 128 -2.92 17.37 40.80
N ASP A 129 -2.20 17.20 39.69
CA ASP A 129 -0.76 17.44 39.58
C ASP A 129 -0.43 18.18 38.28
N SER A 130 -0.20 19.49 38.42
CA SER A 130 0.11 20.38 37.31
C SER A 130 1.52 20.17 36.75
N LEU A 131 2.48 19.71 37.57
CA LEU A 131 3.86 19.52 37.14
C LEU A 131 3.98 18.28 36.26
N PHE A 132 3.33 17.18 36.65
CA PHE A 132 3.27 15.98 35.82
C PHE A 132 2.61 16.26 34.46
N SER A 133 1.48 16.98 34.47
CA SER A 133 0.75 17.34 33.25
C SER A 133 1.61 18.18 32.29
N LEU A 134 2.38 19.15 32.82
CA LEU A 134 3.26 20.01 32.04
C LEU A 134 4.36 19.23 31.29
N ILE A 135 4.86 18.14 31.87
CA ILE A 135 5.89 17.30 31.25
C ILE A 135 5.26 16.25 30.31
N ALA A 136 4.16 15.64 30.71
CA ALA A 136 3.51 14.56 29.95
C ALA A 136 2.89 15.05 28.63
N PHE A 137 2.32 16.26 28.62
CA PHE A 137 1.64 16.82 27.45
C PHE A 137 2.55 16.98 26.21
N PRO A 138 3.72 17.66 26.27
CA PRO A 138 4.61 17.77 25.11
C PRO A 138 5.15 16.41 24.66
N PHE A 139 5.43 15.49 25.60
CA PHE A 139 5.86 14.14 25.27
C PHE A 139 4.82 13.39 24.42
N ILE A 140 3.55 13.48 24.80
CA ILE A 140 2.46 12.80 24.08
C ILE A 140 2.22 13.42 22.70
N ILE A 141 2.37 14.74 22.55
CA ILE A 141 2.30 15.40 21.22
C ILE A 141 3.43 14.92 20.31
N ILE A 142 4.67 14.87 20.82
CA ILE A 142 5.82 14.39 20.05
C ILE A 142 5.61 12.93 19.65
N HIS A 143 5.24 12.08 20.61
CA HIS A 143 4.99 10.67 20.36
C HIS A 143 3.85 10.45 19.36
N ALA A 144 2.75 11.19 19.48
CA ALA A 144 1.65 11.17 18.50
C ALA A 144 2.15 11.54 17.11
N THR A 145 2.89 12.65 17.00
CA THR A 145 3.44 13.11 15.72
C THR A 145 4.29 12.04 15.06
N LEU A 146 5.16 11.35 15.81
CA LEU A 146 5.97 10.24 15.28
C LEU A 146 5.10 9.05 14.84
N MET A 147 4.12 8.65 15.65
CA MET A 147 3.24 7.51 15.36
C MET A 147 2.33 7.77 14.15
N PHE A 148 1.99 9.02 13.84
CA PHE A 148 1.27 9.37 12.62
C PHE A 148 2.20 9.50 11.40
N THR A 149 3.36 10.14 11.57
CA THR A 149 4.25 10.48 10.44
C THR A 149 5.03 9.28 9.91
N ILE A 150 5.57 8.42 10.78
CA ILE A 150 6.38 7.26 10.36
C ILE A 150 5.59 6.35 9.41
N PRO A 151 4.37 5.87 9.75
CA PRO A 151 3.60 4.99 8.87
C PRO A 151 3.18 5.69 7.57
N PHE A 152 2.90 7.00 7.62
CA PHE A 152 2.59 7.80 6.44
C PHE A 152 3.76 7.77 5.43
N PHE A 153 4.99 8.00 5.90
CA PHE A 153 6.17 7.93 5.05
C PHE A 153 6.47 6.51 4.56
N MET A 154 6.23 5.48 5.38
CA MET A 154 6.36 4.09 4.96
C MET A 154 5.42 3.74 3.81
N ILE A 155 4.15 4.17 3.88
CA ILE A 155 3.17 3.97 2.80
C ILE A 155 3.63 4.68 1.52
N LYS A 156 3.99 5.96 1.62
CA LYS A 156 4.46 6.76 0.48
C LYS A 156 5.68 6.14 -0.20
N SER A 157 6.66 5.69 0.59
CA SER A 157 7.84 4.98 0.09
C SER A 157 7.46 3.67 -0.62
N SER A 158 6.54 2.90 -0.03
CA SER A 158 6.08 1.63 -0.60
C SER A 158 5.38 1.83 -1.95
N VAL A 159 4.51 2.83 -2.09
CA VAL A 159 3.84 3.17 -3.37
C VAL A 159 4.86 3.56 -4.43
N LYS A 160 5.83 4.42 -4.08
CA LYS A 160 6.90 4.84 -5.00
C LYS A 160 7.72 3.65 -5.48
N ASN A 161 8.15 2.79 -4.56
CA ASN A 161 9.00 1.64 -4.90
C ASN A 161 8.23 0.61 -5.72
N PHE A 162 6.97 0.34 -5.37
CA PHE A 162 6.13 -0.60 -6.10
C PHE A 162 5.83 -0.11 -7.52
N LYS A 163 5.63 1.20 -7.72
CA LYS A 163 5.48 1.80 -9.05
C LYS A 163 6.68 1.51 -9.95
N LEU A 164 7.88 1.79 -9.46
CA LEU A 164 9.14 1.56 -10.21
C LEU A 164 9.38 0.07 -10.46
N GLU A 165 9.06 -0.78 -9.48
CA GLU A 165 9.20 -2.22 -9.59
C GLU A 165 8.27 -2.78 -10.66
N ILE A 166 6.98 -2.47 -10.61
CA ILE A 166 5.99 -2.94 -11.60
C ILE A 166 6.29 -2.45 -13.01
N GLU A 167 6.72 -1.20 -13.16
CA GLU A 167 7.15 -0.67 -14.45
C GLU A 167 8.25 -1.54 -15.06
N ARG A 168 9.31 -1.82 -14.28
CA ARG A 168 10.41 -2.69 -14.72
C ARG A 168 9.95 -4.11 -15.03
N GLU A 169 9.17 -4.73 -14.16
CA GLU A 169 8.72 -6.11 -14.34
C GLU A 169 7.84 -6.28 -15.59
N PHE A 170 6.94 -5.33 -15.87
CA PHE A 170 6.05 -5.43 -17.03
C PHE A 170 6.81 -5.33 -18.35
N TYR A 171 7.84 -4.47 -18.43
CA TYR A 171 8.74 -4.47 -19.58
C TYR A 171 9.55 -5.77 -19.68
N PHE A 172 9.99 -6.33 -18.56
CA PHE A 172 10.75 -7.58 -18.53
C PHE A 172 9.92 -8.79 -18.97
N TRP A 173 8.66 -8.91 -18.55
CA TRP A 173 7.78 -10.03 -18.91
C TRP A 173 7.43 -10.08 -20.41
N ILE A 174 7.45 -8.93 -21.08
CA ILE A 174 7.04 -8.83 -22.50
C ILE A 174 8.20 -9.04 -23.47
N LYS A 175 9.42 -8.70 -23.02
CA LYS A 175 10.65 -8.86 -23.79
C LYS A 175 10.92 -10.34 -24.09
#